data_AF-A0A7K3PQ54-F1
#
_entry.id   AF-A0A7K3PQ54-F1
#
_cell.length_a   1.000
_cell.length_b   1.000
_cell.length_c   1.000
_cell.angle_alpha   90.00
_cell.angle_beta   90.00
_cell.angle_gamma   90.00
#
_symmetry.space_group_name_H-M   'P 1'
#
loop_
_entity.id
_entity.type
_entity.pdbx_description
1 polymer ?
#
loop_
_entity_poly.entity_id
_entity_poly.type
_entity_poly.pdbx_seq_one_letter_code
_entity_poly.pdbx_strand_id
1 'polypeptide(L)'
;RRASRQLAAAQTIGAVEQGGRTVSLGDLLGPEFAENPRELFGPDNYHPSAEGYATAAMAVLPSVCAALGLWPAEEEHPDALRREGFLPVARAAAEAASEAGTEVAAAMPTGPRGAWALLKRRRRRRVSEAEPSSPSGV
;
A
#
# COMPACT_ATOMS: atom_id res chain seq x y z
N ARG A 1 -19.63 0.65 7.67
CA ARG A 1 -18.29 1.29 7.60
C ARG A 1 -17.43 1.04 8.85
N ARG A 2 -17.90 1.31 10.09
CA ARG A 2 -17.11 1.09 11.32
C ARG A 2 -16.58 -0.34 11.49
N ALA A 3 -17.45 -1.35 11.38
CA ALA A 3 -17.07 -2.76 11.53
C ALA A 3 -15.99 -3.18 10.52
N SER A 4 -16.13 -2.79 9.24
CA SER A 4 -15.13 -3.05 8.20
C SER A 4 -13.76 -2.43 8.53
N ARG A 5 -13.72 -1.20 9.07
CA ARG A 5 -12.47 -0.54 9.49
C ARG A 5 -11.84 -1.22 10.70
N GLN A 6 -12.65 -1.69 11.65
CA GLN A 6 -12.14 -2.46 12.79
C GLN A 6 -11.54 -3.80 12.35
N LEU A 7 -12.19 -4.49 11.40
CA LEU A 7 -11.65 -5.70 10.81
C LEU A 7 -10.34 -5.43 10.06
N ALA A 8 -10.27 -4.37 9.25
CA ALA A 8 -9.04 -3.98 8.55
C ALA A 8 -7.90 -3.68 9.52
N ALA A 9 -8.16 -2.95 10.61
CA ALA A 9 -7.17 -2.70 11.64
C ALA A 9 -6.69 -4.01 12.31
N ALA A 10 -7.61 -4.93 12.62
CA ALA A 10 -7.25 -6.23 13.19
C ALA A 10 -6.40 -7.08 12.22
N GLN A 11 -6.72 -7.06 10.92
CA GLN A 11 -5.93 -7.72 9.88
C GLN A 11 -4.52 -7.13 9.79
N THR A 12 -4.39 -5.80 9.83
CA THR A 12 -3.08 -5.13 9.85
C THR A 12 -2.26 -5.53 11.08
N ILE A 13 -2.86 -5.54 12.28
CA ILE A 13 -2.18 -5.96 13.51
C ILE A 13 -1.66 -7.38 13.35
N GLY A 14 -2.54 -8.34 13.02
CA GLY A 14 -2.17 -9.75 12.93
C GLY A 14 -1.12 -10.03 11.84
N ALA A 15 -1.17 -9.33 10.71
CA ALA A 15 -0.16 -9.48 9.66
C ALA A 15 1.21 -8.92 10.10
N VAL A 16 1.23 -7.72 10.67
CA VAL A 16 2.47 -7.03 11.06
C VAL A 16 3.16 -7.72 12.23
N GLU A 17 2.39 -8.25 13.19
CA GLU A 17 2.94 -9.04 14.31
C GLU A 17 3.68 -10.30 13.84
N GLN A 18 3.32 -10.83 12.66
CA GLN A 18 4.00 -11.96 12.02
C GLN A 18 5.08 -11.52 11.02
N GLY A 19 5.52 -10.26 11.07
CA GLY A 19 6.54 -9.71 10.18
C GLY A 19 6.03 -9.35 8.79
N GLY A 20 4.71 -9.39 8.58
CA GLY A 20 4.08 -9.03 7.32
C GLY A 20 4.05 -7.53 7.05
N ARG A 21 3.68 -7.20 5.81
CA ARG A 21 3.37 -5.85 5.35
C ARG A 21 1.92 -5.79 4.90
N THR A 22 1.25 -4.68 5.14
CA THR A 22 -0.13 -4.46 4.66
C THR A 22 -0.23 -3.15 3.91
N VAL A 23 -1.09 -3.10 2.90
CA VAL A 23 -1.40 -1.89 2.12
C VAL A 23 -2.92 -1.68 2.14
N SER A 24 -3.35 -0.47 2.50
CA SER A 24 -4.78 -0.13 2.59
C SER A 24 -5.35 0.20 1.21
N LEU A 25 -5.89 -0.82 0.52
CA LEU A 25 -6.35 -0.71 -0.87
C LEU A 25 -7.78 -0.16 -1.03
N GLY A 26 -8.66 -0.34 -0.05
CA GLY A 26 -10.11 -0.12 -0.22
C GLY A 26 -10.48 1.28 -0.71
N ASP A 27 -10.08 2.31 0.02
CA ASP A 27 -10.36 3.70 -0.37
C ASP A 27 -9.40 4.20 -1.49
N LEU A 28 -8.36 3.42 -1.85
CA LEU A 28 -7.38 3.75 -2.89
C LEU A 28 -7.91 3.34 -4.27
N LEU A 29 -8.51 2.16 -4.35
CA LEU A 29 -9.05 1.58 -5.58
C LEU A 29 -10.56 1.82 -5.71
N GLY A 30 -11.27 1.97 -4.59
CA GLY A 30 -12.73 2.10 -4.54
C GLY A 30 -13.30 3.19 -5.45
N PRO A 31 -12.77 4.42 -5.48
CA PRO A 31 -13.26 5.47 -6.38
C PRO A 31 -13.14 5.09 -7.86
N GLU A 32 -11.99 4.57 -8.28
CA GLU A 32 -11.72 4.21 -9.67
C GLU A 32 -12.61 3.05 -10.15
N PHE A 33 -12.79 2.03 -9.30
CA PHE A 33 -13.72 0.92 -9.55
C PHE A 33 -15.19 1.35 -9.57
N ALA A 34 -15.57 2.34 -8.78
CA ALA A 34 -16.92 2.89 -8.78
C ALA A 34 -17.20 3.75 -10.02
N GLU A 35 -16.19 4.46 -10.53
CA GLU A 35 -16.27 5.28 -11.74
C GLU A 35 -16.29 4.43 -13.01
N ASN A 36 -15.50 3.35 -13.06
CA ASN A 36 -15.33 2.50 -14.26
C ASN A 36 -15.69 1.01 -14.00
N PRO A 37 -16.89 0.69 -13.48
CA PRO A 37 -17.20 -0.66 -13.01
C PRO A 37 -17.26 -1.69 -14.15
N ARG A 38 -17.65 -1.29 -15.37
CA ARG A 38 -17.71 -2.19 -16.53
C ARG A 38 -16.33 -2.59 -17.05
N GLU A 39 -15.32 -1.78 -16.78
CA GLU A 39 -13.95 -2.00 -17.24
C GLU A 39 -13.15 -2.73 -16.16
N LEU A 40 -13.38 -2.39 -14.88
CA LEU A 40 -12.54 -2.84 -13.77
C LEU A 40 -13.09 -4.06 -13.02
N PHE A 41 -14.35 -4.44 -13.23
CA PHE A 41 -14.91 -5.71 -12.74
C PHE A 41 -15.12 -6.71 -13.88
N GLY A 42 -15.06 -8.00 -13.53
CA GLY A 42 -15.51 -9.08 -14.38
C GLY A 42 -17.04 -9.17 -14.47
N PRO A 43 -17.56 -10.18 -15.20
CA PRO A 43 -18.99 -10.32 -15.47
C PRO A 43 -19.87 -10.47 -14.22
N ASP A 44 -19.29 -10.92 -13.10
CA ASP A 44 -20.01 -11.09 -11.83
C ASP A 44 -20.11 -9.81 -10.99
N ASN A 45 -19.51 -8.70 -11.46
CA ASN A 45 -19.44 -7.42 -10.75
C ASN A 45 -18.84 -7.54 -9.34
N TYR A 46 -18.00 -8.55 -9.12
CA TYR A 46 -17.37 -8.82 -7.83
C TYR A 46 -15.86 -9.01 -7.99
N HIS A 47 -15.43 -9.92 -8.87
CA HIS A 47 -14.01 -10.10 -9.14
C HIS A 47 -13.49 -8.97 -10.02
N PRO A 48 -12.26 -8.45 -9.79
CA PRO A 48 -11.64 -7.53 -10.73
C PRO A 48 -11.49 -8.16 -12.12
N SER A 49 -11.58 -7.32 -13.15
CA SER A 49 -11.15 -7.69 -14.50
C SER A 49 -9.63 -7.83 -14.55
N ALA A 50 -9.07 -8.19 -15.72
CA ALA A 50 -7.62 -8.18 -15.91
C ALA A 50 -7.02 -6.78 -15.63
N GLU A 51 -7.68 -5.72 -16.08
CA GLU A 51 -7.27 -4.33 -15.82
C GLU A 51 -7.47 -3.93 -14.35
N GLY A 52 -8.54 -4.40 -13.72
CA GLY A 52 -8.77 -4.25 -12.28
C GLY A 52 -7.66 -4.89 -11.44
N TYR A 53 -7.25 -6.11 -11.79
CA TYR A 53 -6.12 -6.78 -11.16
C TYR A 53 -4.79 -6.07 -11.41
N ALA A 54 -4.55 -5.60 -12.64
CA ALA A 54 -3.35 -4.82 -12.95
C ALA A 54 -3.27 -3.56 -12.09
N THR A 55 -4.39 -2.84 -11.94
CA THR A 55 -4.49 -1.66 -11.08
C THR A 55 -4.21 -1.99 -9.61
N ALA A 56 -4.80 -3.06 -9.10
CA ALA A 56 -4.55 -3.52 -7.74
C ALA A 56 -3.08 -3.96 -7.53
N ALA A 57 -2.48 -4.63 -8.50
CA ALA A 57 -1.07 -5.05 -8.48
C ALA A 57 -0.13 -3.84 -8.44
N MET A 58 -0.41 -2.80 -9.23
CA MET A 58 0.37 -1.56 -9.24
C MET A 58 0.34 -0.84 -7.89
N ALA A 59 -0.75 -0.95 -7.13
CA ALA A 59 -0.84 -0.38 -5.79
C ALA A 59 0.05 -1.09 -4.75
N VAL A 60 0.25 -2.41 -4.89
CA VAL A 60 1.06 -3.21 -3.95
C VAL A 60 2.52 -3.35 -4.37
N LEU A 61 2.83 -3.15 -5.66
CA LEU A 61 4.18 -3.35 -6.21
C LEU A 61 5.29 -2.60 -5.44
N PRO A 62 5.13 -1.32 -5.03
CA PRO A 62 6.15 -0.65 -4.22
C PRO A 62 6.43 -1.33 -2.88
N SER A 63 5.41 -1.90 -2.25
CA SER A 63 5.57 -2.64 -0.97
C SER A 63 6.31 -3.95 -1.19
N VAL A 64 6.01 -4.66 -2.29
CA VAL A 64 6.72 -5.89 -2.69
C VAL A 64 8.18 -5.60 -3.00
N CYS A 65 8.47 -4.60 -3.82
CA CYS A 65 9.85 -4.20 -4.13
C CYS A 65 10.62 -3.83 -2.86
N ALA A 66 10.02 -3.06 -1.96
CA ALA A 66 10.65 -2.70 -0.69
C ALA A 66 10.80 -3.89 0.26
N ALA A 67 9.96 -4.93 0.17
CA ALA A 67 10.14 -6.17 0.94
C ALA A 67 11.31 -7.00 0.40
N LEU A 68 11.59 -6.90 -0.90
CA LEU A 68 12.67 -7.60 -1.59
C LEU A 68 13.98 -6.80 -1.63
N GLY A 69 14.03 -5.59 -1.08
CA GLY A 69 15.21 -4.71 -1.16
C GLY A 69 15.48 -4.16 -2.57
N LEU A 70 14.45 -4.12 -3.43
CA LEU A 70 14.51 -3.63 -4.82
C LEU A 70 13.98 -2.19 -4.95
N TRP A 71 13.61 -1.55 -3.83
CA TRP A 71 13.13 -0.17 -3.81
C TRP A 71 14.28 0.79 -3.48
N PRO A 72 14.31 2.02 -4.03
CA PRO A 72 15.35 2.99 -3.70
C PRO A 72 15.47 3.20 -2.18
N ALA A 73 16.69 3.16 -1.65
CA ALA A 73 16.95 3.24 -0.23
C ALA A 73 16.49 4.57 0.39
N GLU A 74 16.59 5.66 -0.35
CA GLU A 74 16.11 6.98 0.04
C GLU A 74 14.59 6.98 0.24
N GLU A 75 13.88 6.20 -0.58
CA GLU A 75 12.44 6.01 -0.46
C GLU A 75 12.05 5.00 0.61
N GLU A 76 13.00 4.34 1.28
CA GLU A 76 12.73 3.51 2.47
C GLU A 76 12.64 4.34 3.75
N HIS A 77 13.32 5.48 3.81
CA HIS A 77 13.23 6.38 4.95
C HIS A 77 11.83 7.02 5.06
N PRO A 78 11.22 7.10 6.25
CA PRO A 78 9.94 7.76 6.40
C PRO A 78 10.07 9.27 6.17
N ASP A 79 9.16 9.81 5.36
CA ASP A 79 9.03 11.26 5.14
C ASP A 79 8.01 11.89 6.11
N ALA A 80 8.51 12.69 7.05
CA ALA A 80 7.68 13.40 8.03
C ALA A 80 6.67 14.36 7.38
N LEU A 81 7.00 14.98 6.24
CA LEU A 81 6.08 15.86 5.50
C LEU A 81 4.87 15.09 4.95
N ARG A 82 5.04 13.78 4.74
CA ARG A 82 3.99 12.86 4.31
C ARG A 82 3.26 12.19 5.47
N ARG A 83 3.57 12.58 6.71
CA ARG A 83 3.06 11.93 7.93
C ARG A 83 3.40 10.43 7.97
N GLU A 84 4.61 10.10 7.53
CA GLU A 84 5.19 8.76 7.65
C GLU A 84 6.06 8.71 8.92
N GLY A 85 6.28 7.50 9.43
CA GLY A 85 7.11 7.33 10.61
C GLY A 85 6.86 6.04 11.36
N PHE A 86 7.52 5.92 12.51
CA PHE A 86 7.37 4.79 13.41
C PHE A 86 6.27 5.07 14.41
N LEU A 87 5.32 4.14 14.53
CA LEU A 87 4.19 4.23 15.45
C LEU A 87 4.00 2.89 16.17
N PRO A 88 3.36 2.87 17.36
CA PRO A 88 2.84 1.63 17.91
C PRO A 88 1.92 0.93 16.91
N VAL A 89 2.05 -0.41 16.76
CA VAL A 89 1.31 -1.20 15.76
C VAL A 89 -0.19 -0.89 15.75
N ALA A 90 -0.83 -0.82 16.93
CA ALA A 90 -2.26 -0.53 17.04
C ALA A 90 -2.65 0.85 16.48
N ARG A 91 -1.78 1.87 16.65
CA ARG A 91 -2.01 3.20 16.10
C ARG A 91 -1.79 3.22 14.59
N ALA A 92 -0.72 2.60 14.10
CA ALA A 92 -0.47 2.46 12.67
C ALA A 92 -1.63 1.75 11.96
N ALA A 93 -2.17 0.69 12.56
CA ALA A 93 -3.32 -0.04 12.05
C ALA A 93 -4.61 0.82 12.02
N ALA A 94 -4.86 1.61 13.05
CA ALA A 94 -6.02 2.50 13.08
C ALA A 94 -5.93 3.62 12.02
N GLU A 95 -4.73 4.18 11.81
CA GLU A 95 -4.47 5.15 10.75
C GLU A 95 -4.60 4.52 9.36
N ALA A 96 -4.06 3.32 9.15
CA ALA A 96 -4.16 2.59 7.89
C ALA A 96 -5.61 2.24 7.53
N ALA A 97 -6.39 1.78 8.50
CA ALA A 97 -7.82 1.53 8.32
C ALA A 97 -8.64 2.79 7.99
N SER A 98 -8.06 3.98 8.20
CA SER A 98 -8.73 5.25 7.98
C SER A 98 -8.26 6.01 6.74
N GLU A 99 -7.04 5.74 6.26
CA GLU A 99 -6.41 6.43 5.16
C GLU A 99 -5.92 5.45 4.09
N ALA A 100 -6.45 5.59 2.88
CA ALA A 100 -6.06 4.76 1.74
C ALA A 100 -4.60 4.94 1.31
N GLY A 101 -4.03 3.89 0.72
CA GLY A 101 -2.64 3.86 0.26
C GLY A 101 -1.62 3.80 1.39
N THR A 102 -2.08 3.64 2.64
CA THR A 102 -1.19 3.47 3.79
C THR A 102 -0.60 2.08 3.78
N GLU A 103 0.73 2.01 3.75
CA GLU A 103 1.48 0.80 4.03
C GLU A 103 1.88 0.75 5.51
N VAL A 104 1.77 -0.42 6.11
CA VAL A 104 2.26 -0.69 7.47
C VAL A 104 3.17 -1.92 7.40
N ALA A 105 4.40 -1.78 7.89
CA ALA A 105 5.39 -2.85 7.97
C ALA A 105 5.95 -2.95 9.39
N ALA A 106 6.37 -4.15 9.81
CA ALA A 106 7.04 -4.33 11.10
C ALA A 106 8.34 -3.52 11.18
N ALA A 107 8.60 -2.88 12.32
CA ALA A 107 9.84 -2.17 12.58
C ALA A 107 10.59 -2.82 13.76
N MET A 108 11.87 -3.14 13.56
CA MET A 108 12.76 -3.72 14.57
C MET A 108 13.62 -2.65 15.25
N PRO A 109 13.96 -2.78 16.56
CA PRO A 109 13.44 -3.74 17.52
C PRO A 109 12.27 -3.16 18.33
N THR A 110 11.41 -4.05 18.80
CA THR A 110 10.32 -3.76 19.74
C THR A 110 10.85 -3.08 21.00
N GLY A 111 10.54 -1.79 21.15
CA GLY A 111 10.88 -1.05 22.37
C GLY A 111 10.06 -1.53 23.59
N PRO A 112 10.35 -1.04 24.80
CA PRO A 112 9.65 -1.43 26.05
C PRO A 112 8.14 -1.13 26.07
N ARG A 113 7.61 -0.45 25.05
CA ARG A 113 6.19 -0.11 24.89
C ARG A 113 5.45 -0.98 23.87
N GLY A 114 6.04 -2.10 23.44
CA GLY A 114 5.42 -3.06 22.51
C GLY A 114 5.96 -2.97 21.08
N ALA A 115 5.30 -3.68 20.16
CA ALA A 115 5.69 -3.73 18.76
C ALA A 115 5.50 -2.39 18.05
N TRP A 116 6.51 -1.97 17.30
CA TRP A 116 6.49 -0.78 16.46
C TRP A 116 6.29 -1.16 15.01
N ALA A 117 5.62 -0.28 14.26
CA ALA A 117 5.45 -0.41 12.84
C ALA A 117 5.94 0.85 12.14
N LEU A 118 6.54 0.66 10.96
CA LEU A 118 6.78 1.71 9.99
C LEU A 118 5.50 1.94 9.20
N LEU A 119 4.96 3.15 9.28
CA LEU A 119 3.84 3.62 8.48
C LEU A 119 4.35 4.46 7.30
N LYS A 120 3.91 4.14 6.09
CA LYS A 120 4.26 4.87 4.85
C LYS A 120 3.03 5.24 4.03
N ARG A 121 3.11 6.33 3.24
CA ARG A 121 2.03 6.76 2.34
C ARG A 121 2.41 6.50 0.90
N ARG A 122 2.01 5.35 0.38
CA ARG A 122 2.18 5.01 -1.04
C ARG A 122 1.17 5.80 -1.85
N ARG A 123 1.65 6.83 -2.54
CA ARG A 123 0.84 7.50 -3.56
C ARG A 123 1.02 6.78 -4.88
N ARG A 124 -0.06 6.69 -5.64
CA ARG A 124 -0.01 6.34 -7.05
C ARG A 124 0.83 7.41 -7.76
N ARG A 125 2.09 7.09 -8.06
CA ARG A 125 2.89 7.89 -8.99
C ARG A 125 2.54 7.37 -10.37
N ARG A 126 1.98 8.22 -11.24
CA ARG A 126 2.01 7.91 -12.67
C ARG A 126 3.47 7.88 -13.06
N VAL A 127 3.96 6.70 -13.41
CA VAL A 127 5.23 6.58 -14.14
C VAL A 127 4.94 7.25 -15.48
N SER A 128 5.59 8.38 -15.77
CA SER A 128 5.56 8.86 -17.16
C SER A 128 6.24 7.78 -17.99
N GLU A 129 5.63 7.37 -19.10
CA GLU A 129 6.34 6.55 -20.08
C GLU A 129 7.69 7.22 -20.35
N ALA A 130 8.77 6.49 -20.09
CA ALA A 130 10.07 6.90 -20.58
C ALA A 130 9.95 6.92 -22.10
N GLU A 131 10.22 8.07 -22.73
CA GLU A 131 10.30 8.14 -24.18
C GLU A 131 11.25 7.02 -24.66
N PRO A 132 10.85 6.23 -25.66
CA PRO A 132 11.69 5.18 -26.17
C PRO A 132 13.02 5.81 -26.59
N SER A 133 14.11 5.36 -25.98
CA SER A 133 15.46 5.80 -26.34
C SER A 133 15.66 5.47 -27.82
N SER A 134 15.63 6.51 -28.66
CA SER A 134 15.94 6.38 -30.08
C SER A 134 17.26 5.63 -30.21
N PRO A 135 17.33 4.53 -30.97
CA PRO A 135 18.58 3.82 -31.15
C PRO A 135 19.56 4.78 -31.81
N SER A 136 20.66 5.07 -31.11
CA SER A 136 21.80 5.80 -31.65
C SER A 136 22.26 5.07 -32.91
N GLY A 137 22.02 5.69 -34.07
CA GLY A 137 22.43 5.15 -35.36
C GLY A 137 23.95 4.93 -35.38
N VAL A 138 24.32 3.73 -35.84
CA VAL A 138 25.67 3.40 -36.33
C VAL A 138 25.89 3.99 -37.71
#